data_AF-A0A7I8CW69-F1
#
_entry.id   AF-A0A7I8CW69-F1
#
_cell.length_a   1.000
_cell.length_b   1.000
_cell.length_c   1.000
_cell.angle_alpha   90.00
_cell.angle_beta   90.00
_cell.angle_gamma   90.00
#
_symmetry.space_group_name_H-M   'P 1'
#
loop_
_entity.id
_entity.type
_entity.pdbx_description
1 polymer ?
#
loop_
_entity_poly.entity_id
_entity_poly.type
_entity_poly.pdbx_seq_one_letter_code
_entity_poly.pdbx_strand_id
1 'polypeptide(L)'
;MTSSAAVSYACAEHRRERTGNAACESTTKPDASVLSNDTILAIARRAGMLVMLDARIGRETYQSVTGSLSSLHRFVADLHDLILDGSAQ
;
A
#
# COMPACT_ATOMS: atom_id res chain seq x y z
N MET A 1 -9.29 -4.45 37.91
CA MET A 1 -9.24 -3.17 37.18
C MET A 1 -7.97 -3.19 36.34
N THR A 2 -8.05 -3.73 35.13
CA THR A 2 -6.89 -3.97 34.27
C THR A 2 -6.43 -2.68 33.61
N SER A 3 -5.22 -2.26 33.96
CA SER A 3 -4.55 -1.10 33.41
C SER A 3 -4.21 -1.34 31.94
N SER A 4 -4.82 -0.58 31.04
CA SER A 4 -4.55 -0.60 29.61
C SER A 4 -3.41 0.37 29.32
N ALA A 5 -2.21 -0.17 29.09
CA ALA A 5 -1.05 0.61 28.70
C ALA A 5 -1.23 1.07 27.25
N ALA A 6 -1.40 2.39 27.06
CA ALA A 6 -1.37 3.02 25.75
C ALA A 6 0.07 2.94 25.20
N VAL A 7 0.29 2.03 24.26
CA VAL A 7 1.54 2.00 23.49
C VAL A 7 1.48 3.15 22.49
N SER A 8 2.11 4.25 22.87
CA SER A 8 2.29 5.43 22.02
C SER A 8 3.46 5.14 21.07
N TYR A 9 3.14 4.79 19.82
CA TYR A 9 4.14 4.80 18.76
C TYR A 9 4.23 6.22 18.20
N ALA A 10 5.31 6.90 18.54
CA ALA A 10 5.63 8.22 18.02
C ALA A 10 5.74 8.14 16.49
N CYS A 11 4.83 8.82 15.79
CA CYS A 11 4.91 9.03 14.35
C CYS A 11 6.05 10.03 14.11
N ALA A 12 7.16 9.56 13.56
CA ALA A 12 8.26 10.42 13.16
C ALA A 12 7.82 11.24 11.95
N GLU A 13 7.42 12.49 12.20
CA GLU A 13 7.22 13.52 11.18
C GLU A 13 8.50 13.68 10.35
N HIS A 14 8.49 13.23 9.09
CA HIS A 14 9.49 13.64 8.11
C HIS A 14 8.95 14.81 7.30
N ARG A 15 9.61 15.94 7.52
CA ARG A 15 9.42 17.25 6.93
C ARG A 15 9.36 17.17 5.40
N ARG A 16 8.30 17.77 4.86
CA ARG A 16 7.94 17.90 3.44
C ARG A 16 9.09 18.35 2.54
N GLU A 17 9.23 17.68 1.39
CA GLU A 17 9.64 18.33 0.14
C GLU A 17 8.69 17.91 -0.99
N ARG A 18 7.95 18.90 -1.49
CA ARG A 18 7.25 18.85 -2.78
C ARG A 18 8.30 18.81 -3.88
N THR A 19 8.14 17.92 -4.86
CA THR A 19 8.11 18.22 -6.31
C THR A 19 8.12 16.92 -7.11
N GLY A 20 7.43 16.89 -8.25
CA GLY A 20 7.73 15.91 -9.31
C GLY A 20 6.62 14.94 -9.64
N ASN A 21 5.57 15.47 -10.27
CA ASN A 21 4.72 14.77 -11.22
C ASN A 21 5.56 13.98 -12.25
N ALA A 22 5.32 12.67 -12.34
CA ALA A 22 5.60 11.89 -13.54
C ALA A 22 4.60 10.74 -13.59
N ALA A 23 3.63 10.86 -14.50
CA ALA A 23 2.83 9.74 -14.92
C ALA A 23 3.77 8.65 -15.49
N CYS A 24 3.59 7.42 -15.03
CA CYS A 24 4.13 6.25 -15.70
C CYS A 24 2.98 5.29 -15.94
N GLU A 25 2.35 5.44 -17.11
CA GLU A 25 1.60 4.36 -17.75
C GLU A 25 2.49 3.11 -17.78
N SER A 26 1.99 2.05 -17.18
CA SER A 26 2.59 0.72 -17.30
C SER A 26 1.56 -0.18 -17.95
N THR A 27 1.60 -0.20 -19.28
CA THR A 27 0.96 -1.25 -20.08
C THR A 27 1.56 -2.59 -19.70
N THR A 28 0.85 -3.33 -18.86
CA THR A 28 1.13 -4.74 -18.59
C THR A 28 -0.04 -5.55 -19.12
N LYS A 29 0.27 -6.47 -20.05
CA LYS A 29 -0.65 -7.49 -20.58
C LYS A 29 -1.56 -8.01 -19.46
N PRO A 30 -2.89 -8.03 -19.63
CA PRO A 30 -3.80 -8.54 -18.61
C PRO A 30 -3.74 -10.05 -18.67
N ASP A 31 -2.79 -10.63 -17.94
CA ASP A 31 -2.92 -12.03 -17.53
C ASP A 31 -3.69 -12.04 -16.21
N ALA A 32 -4.66 -12.95 -16.12
CA ALA A 32 -5.78 -12.95 -15.19
C ALA A 32 -5.38 -13.33 -13.75
N SER A 33 -4.41 -12.61 -13.18
CA SER A 33 -4.26 -12.51 -11.73
C SER A 33 -5.21 -11.42 -11.27
N VAL A 34 -6.30 -11.81 -10.60
CA VAL A 34 -7.29 -10.91 -9.95
C VAL A 34 -6.61 -9.84 -9.09
N LEU A 35 -5.36 -10.06 -8.67
CA LEU A 35 -4.50 -9.10 -7.98
C LEU A 35 -3.32 -8.69 -8.86
N SER A 36 -3.47 -7.58 -9.58
CA SER A 36 -2.34 -6.89 -10.20
C SER A 36 -1.57 -6.08 -9.14
N ASN A 37 -0.27 -5.83 -9.38
CA ASN A 37 0.53 -4.98 -8.49
C ASN A 37 -0.09 -3.59 -8.33
N ASP A 38 -0.63 -3.00 -9.40
CA ASP A 38 -1.29 -1.69 -9.34
C ASP A 38 -2.53 -1.69 -8.44
N THR A 39 -3.30 -2.78 -8.44
CA THR A 39 -4.45 -2.95 -7.54
C THR A 39 -4.00 -3.02 -6.08
N ILE A 40 -2.95 -3.80 -5.79
CA ILE A 40 -2.39 -3.92 -4.43
C ILE A 40 -1.92 -2.54 -3.93
N LEU A 41 -1.21 -1.79 -4.78
CA LEU A 41 -0.71 -0.46 -4.44
C LEU A 41 -1.83 0.58 -4.31
N ALA A 42 -2.91 0.44 -5.08
CA ALA A 42 -4.10 1.27 -4.93
C ALA A 42 -4.80 1.03 -3.58
N ILE A 43 -4.91 -0.24 -3.15
CA ILE A 43 -5.44 -0.58 -1.82
C ILE A 43 -4.54 0.00 -0.72
N ALA A 44 -3.21 -0.14 -0.84
CA ALA A 44 -2.27 0.44 0.13
C ALA A 44 -2.46 1.96 0.29
N ARG A 45 -2.57 2.68 -0.84
CA ARG A 45 -2.84 4.13 -0.84
C ARG A 45 -4.19 4.49 -0.20
N ARG A 46 -5.25 3.76 -0.54
CA ARG A 46 -6.58 3.96 0.05
C ARG A 46 -6.59 3.68 1.55
N ALA A 47 -5.82 2.68 1.97
CA ALA A 47 -5.64 2.32 3.37
C ALA A 47 -4.78 3.32 4.15
N GLY A 48 -4.24 4.37 3.52
CA GLY A 48 -3.44 5.41 4.17
C GLY A 48 -1.96 5.06 4.32
N MET A 49 -1.48 4.05 3.58
CA MET A 49 -0.06 3.73 3.50
C MET A 49 0.62 4.66 2.49
N LEU A 50 1.85 5.08 2.80
CA LEU A 50 2.75 5.76 1.88
C LEU A 50 3.41 4.71 0.98
N VAL A 51 3.33 4.92 -0.34
CA VAL A 51 3.97 4.08 -1.36
C VAL A 51 5.06 4.89 -2.04
N MET A 52 6.30 4.41 -1.99
CA MET A 52 7.46 5.05 -2.61
C MET A 52 8.15 4.10 -3.59
N LEU A 53 8.62 4.64 -4.71
CA LEU A 53 9.48 3.92 -5.65
C LEU A 53 10.93 4.03 -5.17
N ASP A 54 11.52 2.93 -4.72
CA ASP A 54 12.89 2.92 -4.22
C ASP A 54 13.91 2.73 -5.34
N ALA A 55 13.65 1.78 -6.25
CA ALA A 55 14.56 1.45 -7.34
C ALA A 55 13.86 0.78 -8.52
N ARG A 56 14.52 0.85 -9.69
CA ARG A 56 14.19 0.00 -10.84
C ARG A 56 15.47 -0.65 -11.34
N ILE A 57 15.56 -1.96 -11.22
CA ILE A 57 16.72 -2.73 -11.67
C ILE A 57 16.26 -3.62 -12.83
N GLY A 58 16.77 -3.33 -14.03
CA GLY A 58 16.31 -3.98 -15.25
C GLY A 58 14.80 -3.79 -15.48
N ARG A 59 14.05 -4.89 -15.44
CA ARG A 59 12.59 -4.91 -15.63
C ARG A 59 11.81 -4.90 -14.31
N GLU A 60 12.49 -5.01 -13.18
CA GLU A 60 11.88 -5.08 -11.86
C GLU A 60 11.80 -3.70 -11.23
N THR A 61 10.68 -3.44 -10.56
CA THR A 61 10.39 -2.19 -9.87
C THR A 61 10.24 -2.50 -8.39
N TYR A 62 11.04 -1.86 -7.56
CA TYR A 62 11.10 -2.05 -6.11
C TYR A 62 10.38 -0.87 -5.45
N GLN A 63 9.34 -1.18 -4.67
CA GLN A 63 8.54 -0.17 -3.99
C GLN A 63 8.47 -0.47 -2.49
N SER A 64 8.64 0.57 -1.68
CA SER A 64 8.42 0.50 -0.24
C SER A 64 7.00 0.96 0.09
N VAL A 65 6.37 0.26 1.02
CA VAL A 65 5.05 0.60 1.55
C VAL A 65 5.19 0.77 3.06
N THR A 66 4.94 1.98 3.55
CA THR A 66 5.14 2.33 4.97
C THR A 66 3.92 3.05 5.53
N GLY A 67 3.66 2.91 6.83
CA GLY A 67 2.49 3.51 7.46
C GLY A 67 2.30 3.05 8.91
N SER A 68 1.25 3.56 9.56
CA SER A 68 0.87 3.13 10.91
C SER A 68 0.28 1.71 10.92
N LEU A 69 0.30 1.05 12.07
CA LEU A 69 -0.35 -0.25 12.26
C LEU A 69 -1.86 -0.18 11.98
N SER A 70 -2.52 0.94 12.29
CA SER A 70 -3.94 1.18 11.97
C SER A 70 -4.19 1.21 10.45
N SER A 71 -3.27 1.79 9.68
CA SER A 71 -3.34 1.81 8.21
C SER A 71 -3.09 0.42 7.64
N LEU A 72 -2.15 -0.35 8.22
CA LEU A 72 -1.93 -1.74 7.85
C LEU A 72 -3.17 -2.61 8.12
N HIS A 73 -3.85 -2.40 9.24
CA HIS A 73 -5.08 -3.14 9.55
C HIS A 73 -6.18 -2.88 8.51
N ARG A 74 -6.35 -1.62 8.09
CA ARG A 74 -7.30 -1.26 7.01
C ARG A 74 -6.88 -1.87 5.68
N PHE A 75 -5.59 -1.86 5.36
CA PHE A 75 -5.07 -2.50 4.14
C PHE A 75 -5.41 -3.99 4.08
N VAL A 76 -5.19 -4.71 5.18
CA VAL A 76 -5.48 -6.15 5.25
C VAL A 76 -6.99 -6.42 5.13
N ALA A 77 -7.83 -5.60 5.76
CA ALA A 77 -9.29 -5.71 5.64
C ALA A 77 -9.75 -5.55 4.18
N ASP A 78 -9.33 -4.48 3.51
CA ASP A 78 -9.65 -4.22 2.10
C ASP A 78 -9.10 -5.29 1.15
N LEU A 79 -7.90 -5.81 1.43
CA LEU A 79 -7.27 -6.86 0.61
C LEU A 79 -7.98 -8.21 0.80
N HIS A 80 -8.42 -8.52 2.02
CA HIS A 80 -9.19 -9.73 2.32
C HIS A 80 -10.56 -9.69 1.64
N ASP A 81 -11.26 -8.55 1.71
CA ASP A 81 -12.52 -8.30 1.02
C ASP A 81 -12.37 -8.54 -0.49
N LEU A 82 -11.33 -7.95 -1.11
CA LEU A 82 -11.06 -8.13 -2.54
C LEU A 82 -10.79 -9.59 -2.93
N ILE A 83 -10.06 -10.34 -2.12
CA ILE A 83 -9.72 -11.75 -2.42
C ILE A 83 -10.96 -12.64 -2.31
N LEU A 84 -11.81 -12.40 -1.32
CA LEU A 84 -13.01 -13.21 -1.11
C LEU A 84 -14.15 -12.82 -2.04
N ASP A 85 -14.36 -11.54 -2.32
CA ASP A 85 -15.38 -11.08 -3.27
C ASP A 85 -15.06 -11.53 -4.70
N GLY A 86 -13.78 -11.71 -5.03
CA GLY A 86 -13.31 -12.30 -6.29
C GLY A 86 -13.61 -13.80 -6.46
N SER A 87 -14.15 -14.47 -5.44
CA SER A 87 -14.56 -15.89 -5.51
C SER A 87 -16.07 -16.10 -5.67
N ALA A 88 -16.85 -15.01 -5.75
CA ALA A 88 -18.31 -15.04 -5.89
C ALA A 88 -18.82 -14.68 -7.30
N GLN A 89 -17.94 -14.61 -8.31
CA GLN A 89 -18.29 -14.17 -9.67
C GLN A 89 -18.06 -15.26 -10.72
#